data_AF-A0A2V6G426-F1
#
_entry.id   AF-A0A2V6G426-F1
#
_cell.length_a   1.000
_cell.length_b   1.000
_cell.length_c   1.000
_cell.angle_alpha   90.00
_cell.angle_beta   90.00
_cell.angle_gamma   90.00
#
_symmetry.space_group_name_H-M   'P 1'
#
loop_
_entity.id
_entity.type
_entity.pdbx_description
1 polymer ?
#
loop_
_entity_poly.entity_id
_entity_poly.type
_entity_poly.pdbx_seq_one_letter_code
_entity_poly.pdbx_strand_id
1 'polypeptide(L)' 'MNTAFEFLADAASPNFHPIVREAKDVGAEAVLITAIAATIIGAIIFWPHIRPMIWQ' A
#
# COMPACT_ATOMS: atom_id res chain seq x y z
N MET A 1 -13.22 -5.24 -10.48
CA MET A 1 -11.98 -6.05 -10.45
C MET A 1 -11.67 -6.63 -9.06
N ASN A 2 -12.06 -5.95 -7.96
CA ASN A 2 -11.94 -6.50 -6.59
C ASN A 2 -12.92 -7.65 -6.30
N THR A 3 -14.14 -7.58 -6.85
CA THR A 3 -15.18 -8.60 -6.66
C THR A 3 -14.82 -9.98 -7.20
N ALA A 4 -14.05 -10.05 -8.29
CA ALA A 4 -13.63 -11.33 -8.87
C ALA A 4 -12.58 -12.03 -8.01
N PHE A 5 -11.71 -11.26 -7.36
CA PHE A 5 -10.72 -11.78 -6.42
C PHE A 5 -11.35 -12.16 -5.06
N GLU A 6 -12.32 -11.38 -4.58
CA GLU A 6 -13.13 -11.74 -3.40
C GLU A 6 -13.89 -13.05 -3.62
N PHE A 7 -14.50 -13.23 -4.79
CA PHE A 7 -15.25 -14.44 -5.10
C PHE A 7 -14.37 -15.69 -5.27
N LEU A 8 -13.16 -15.54 -5.83
CA LEU A 8 -12.18 -16.62 -5.94
C LEU A 8 -11.59 -16.99 -4.57
N ALA A 9 -11.36 -16.01 -3.70
CA ALA A 9 -10.89 -16.23 -2.33
C ALA A 9 -11.96 -16.96 -1.49
N ASP A 10 -13.23 -16.56 -1.61
CA ASP A 10 -14.37 -17.22 -0.98
C ASP A 10 -14.56 -18.66 -1.48
N ALA A 11 -14.41 -18.88 -2.79
CA ALA A 11 -14.54 -20.20 -3.38
C ALA A 11 -13.36 -21.14 -3.03
N ALA A 12 -12.17 -20.60 -2.81
CA ALA A 12 -10.98 -21.38 -2.44
C ALA A 12 -10.93 -21.73 -0.94
N SER A 13 -11.60 -20.98 -0.07
CA SER A 13 -11.66 -21.25 1.37
C SER A 13 -13.02 -20.86 1.96
N PRO A 14 -14.02 -21.76 1.97
CA PRO A 14 -15.38 -21.47 2.47
C PRO A 14 -15.45 -21.23 3.99
N ASN A 15 -14.33 -21.37 4.71
CA ASN A 15 -14.20 -21.01 6.12
C ASN A 15 -13.30 -19.78 6.22
N PHE A 16 -13.90 -18.59 6.33
CA PHE A 16 -13.22 -17.37 6.74
C PHE A 16 -12.68 -17.54 8.17
N HIS A 17 -11.46 -18.08 8.27
CA HIS A 17 -10.75 -18.15 9.53
C HIS A 17 -10.14 -16.78 9.88
N PRO A 18 -10.00 -16.44 11.18
CA PRO A 18 -9.47 -15.17 11.69
C PRO A 18 -8.10 -14.75 11.09
N ILE A 19 -7.39 -15.71 10.50
CA ILE A 19 -6.12 -15.55 9.79
C ILE A 19 -6.22 -14.58 8.60
N VAL A 20 -7.35 -14.52 7.88
CA VAL A 20 -7.51 -13.61 6.71
C VAL A 20 -7.65 -12.15 7.16
N ARG A 21 -8.19 -11.93 8.36
CA ARG A 21 -8.35 -10.61 8.95
C ARG A 21 -6.99 -10.06 9.38
N GLU A 22 -6.20 -10.87 10.07
CA GLU A 22 -4.81 -10.50 10.41
C GLU A 22 -3.91 -10.35 9.17
N ALA A 23 -4.04 -11.23 8.17
CA ALA A 23 -3.27 -11.11 6.93
C ALA A 23 -3.58 -9.79 6.18
N LYS A 24 -4.83 -9.30 6.27
CA LYS A 24 -5.24 -8.02 5.69
C LYS A 24 -4.66 -6.84 6.47
N ASP A 25 -4.66 -6.91 7.80
CA ASP A 25 -4.11 -5.85 8.65
C ASP A 25 -2.59 -5.74 8.50
N VAL A 26 -1.88 -6.87 8.43
CA VAL A 26 -0.44 -6.91 8.14
C VAL A 26 -0.13 -6.41 6.72
N GLY A 27 -0.99 -6.72 5.74
CA GLY A 27 -0.87 -6.17 4.40
C GLY A 27 -1.02 -4.65 4.35
N ALA A 28 -1.98 -4.10 5.08
CA ALA A 28 -2.20 -2.65 5.17
C ALA A 28 -1.05 -1.93 5.87
N GLU A 29 -0.48 -2.51 6.94
CA GLU A 29 0.68 -1.97 7.65
C GLU A 29 1.95 -1.97 6.76
N ALA A 30 2.20 -3.06 6.02
CA ALA A 30 3.32 -3.14 5.09
C ALA A 30 3.22 -2.10 3.97
N VAL A 31 2.00 -1.87 3.44
CA VAL A 31 1.75 -0.83 2.44
C VAL A 31 1.97 0.57 3.02
N LEU A 32 1.59 0.81 4.29
CA LEU A 32 1.81 2.10 4.94
C LEU A 32 3.30 2.43 5.08
N ILE A 33 4.10 1.47 5.53
CA ILE A 33 5.56 1.66 5.69
C ILE A 33 6.22 1.93 4.34
N THR A 34 5.86 1.16 3.31
CA THR A 34 6.41 1.34 1.96
C THR A 34 5.98 2.65 1.32
N ALA A 35 4.74 3.11 1.55
CA ALA A 35 4.26 4.41 1.08
C ALA A 35 5.01 5.58 1.75
N ILE A 36 5.29 5.48 3.05
CA ILE A 36 6.11 6.47 3.78
C ILE A 36 7.54 6.49 3.21
N ALA A 37 8.16 5.33 3.04
CA ALA A 37 9.51 5.22 2.46
C ALA A 37 9.57 5.81 1.05
N ALA A 38 8.60 5.49 0.19
CA ALA A 38 8.50 6.06 -1.16
C ALA A 38 8.33 7.58 -1.15
N THR A 39 7.54 8.12 -0.21
CA THR A 39 7.36 9.57 -0.03
C THR A 39 8.66 10.25 0.39
N ILE A 40 9.41 9.67 1.33
CA ILE A 40 10.69 10.21 1.80
C ILE A 40 11.71 10.21 0.65
N ILE A 41 11.83 9.10 -0.07
CA ILE A 41 12.76 8.98 -1.20
C ILE A 41 12.39 9.98 -2.30
N GLY A 42 11.10 10.07 -2.64
CA GLY A 42 10.59 11.06 -3.59
C GLY A 42 10.91 12.49 -3.15
N ALA A 43 10.67 12.82 -1.88
CA ALA A 43 11.01 14.14 -1.35
C ALA A 43 12.51 14.44 -1.48
N ILE A 44 13.40 13.50 -1.16
CA ILE A 44 14.85 13.69 -1.29
C ILE A 44 15.26 13.95 -2.75
N ILE A 45 14.71 13.19 -3.69
CA ILE A 45 15.03 13.32 -5.12
C ILE A 45 14.47 14.63 -5.71
N PHE A 46 13.22 14.98 -5.38
CA PHE A 46 12.54 16.12 -5.96
C PHE A 46 12.84 17.45 -5.24
N TRP A 47 13.27 17.45 -3.98
CA TRP A 47 13.64 18.66 -3.24
C TRP A 47 14.66 19.57 -3.95
N PRO A 48 15.79 19.08 -4.48
CA PRO A 48 16.72 19.92 -5.24
C PRO A 48 16.14 20.42 -6.57
N HIS A 49 15.15 19.75 -7.15
CA HIS A 49 14.56 20.13 -8.43
C HIS A 49 13.40 21.13 -8.28
N ILE A 50 12.63 21.04 -7.19
CA ILE A 50 11.51 21.94 -6.89
C ILE A 50 11.99 23.25 -6.27
N ARG A 51 13.07 23.24 -5.47
CA ARG A 51 13.67 24.47 -4.91
C ARG A 51 13.86 25.59 -5.94
N PRO A 52 14.54 25.39 -7.08
CA PRO A 52 14.74 26.46 -8.05
C PRO A 52 13.45 26.94 -8.73
N MET A 53 12.37 26.15 -8.73
CA MET A 53 11.08 26.53 -9.34
C MET A 53 10.17 27.34 -8.40
N ILE A 54 10.37 27.24 -7.08
CA ILE A 54 9.63 28.03 -6.07
C ILE A 54 10.29 29.40 -5.81
N TRP A 55 11.60 29.52 -6.07
CA TRP A 55 12.37 30.75 -5.84
C TRP A 55 12.64 31.57 -7.13
N GLN A 56 11.87 31.34 -8.20
CA GLN A 56 11.77 32.21 -9.38
C GLN A 56 10.46 32.99 -9.35
#